data_AF-A0A916D2Q3-F1
#
_entry.id   AF-A0A916D2Q3-F1
#
_cell.length_a   1.000
_cell.length_b   1.000
_cell.length_c   1.000
_cell.angle_alpha   90.00
_cell.angle_beta   90.00
_cell.angle_gamma   90.00
#
_symmetry.space_group_name_H-M   'P 1'
#
loop_
_entity.id
_entity.type
_entity.pdbx_description
1 polymer ?
#
loop_
_entity_poly.entity_id
_entity_poly.type
_entity_poly.pdbx_seq_one_letter_code
_entity_poly.pdbx_strand_id
1 'polypeptide(L)'
;AWFLRYKRLGDPMEQIFQRFTPAVAALREKLADEAAASTKAAAWISAGVPAPLAQRVAIAEGLYAALDIAEVAESVQRSVVEVTEVHAGVAARLALSRLRQQIDGLPAGSHWQALAKAALGDDLAGLQRSIALEVLRGGDGSAGQMLVDWEGRNAIALERAQRLLAELSDAKAVDLAMLSVALRELRSLA
;
A
#
# COMPACT_ATOMS: atom_id res chain seq x y z
N ALA A 1 -11.64 8.41 0.54
CA ALA A 1 -12.58 8.52 -0.61
C ALA A 1 -12.74 7.23 -1.41
N TRP A 2 -12.16 6.09 -0.97
CA TRP A 2 -12.16 4.83 -1.71
C TRP A 2 -13.56 4.33 -2.11
N PHE A 3 -14.47 4.21 -1.14
CA PHE A 3 -15.84 3.71 -1.38
C PHE A 3 -16.64 4.55 -2.40
N LEU A 4 -16.39 5.87 -2.44
CA LEU A 4 -16.98 6.77 -3.43
C LEU A 4 -16.39 6.53 -4.81
N ARG A 5 -15.06 6.35 -4.89
CA ARG A 5 -14.34 6.09 -6.15
C ARG A 5 -14.77 4.78 -6.81
N TYR A 6 -14.95 3.72 -6.03
CA TYR A 6 -15.43 2.41 -6.54
C TYR A 6 -16.94 2.29 -6.58
N LYS A 7 -17.69 3.35 -6.26
CA LYS A 7 -19.17 3.36 -6.21
C LYS A 7 -19.78 2.23 -5.36
N ARG A 8 -19.01 1.68 -4.42
CA ARG A 8 -19.39 0.56 -3.55
C ARG A 8 -20.39 0.93 -2.46
N LEU A 9 -20.65 2.22 -2.26
CA LEU A 9 -21.68 2.71 -1.33
C LEU A 9 -23.10 2.31 -1.73
N GLY A 10 -23.32 1.88 -2.98
CA GLY A 10 -24.60 1.35 -3.45
C GLY A 10 -24.82 -0.13 -3.16
N ASP A 11 -23.78 -0.87 -2.76
CA ASP A 11 -23.87 -2.31 -2.52
C ASP A 11 -24.52 -2.58 -1.14
N PRO A 12 -25.28 -3.67 -0.95
CA PRO A 12 -25.80 -4.06 0.36
C PRO A 12 -24.67 -4.21 1.39
N MET A 13 -24.87 -3.67 2.60
CA MET A 13 -23.84 -3.71 3.66
C MET A 13 -23.32 -5.12 3.95
N GLU A 14 -24.19 -6.14 3.89
CA GLU A 14 -23.79 -7.54 4.10
C GLU A 14 -22.74 -8.00 3.09
N GLN A 15 -22.88 -7.62 1.81
CA GLN A 15 -21.91 -7.95 0.76
C GLN A 15 -20.58 -7.23 0.99
N ILE A 16 -20.64 -5.97 1.44
CA ILE A 16 -19.45 -5.19 1.82
C ILE A 16 -18.69 -5.91 2.95
N PHE A 17 -19.39 -6.34 4.01
CA PHE A 17 -18.75 -7.07 5.11
C PHE A 17 -18.12 -8.38 4.65
N GLN A 18 -18.88 -9.22 3.94
CA GLN A 18 -18.39 -10.51 3.44
C GLN A 18 -17.12 -10.36 2.59
N ARG A 19 -17.04 -9.29 1.80
CA ARG A 19 -15.89 -9.00 0.94
C ARG A 19 -14.66 -8.53 1.70
N PHE A 20 -14.79 -7.53 2.58
CA PHE A 20 -13.64 -6.85 3.16
C PHE A 20 -13.15 -7.46 4.47
N THR A 21 -14.02 -8.13 5.26
CA THR A 21 -13.63 -8.72 6.55
C THR A 21 -12.46 -9.71 6.43
N PRO A 22 -12.42 -10.64 5.45
CA PRO A 22 -11.29 -11.56 5.30
C PRO A 22 -9.98 -10.83 5.00
N ALA A 23 -9.99 -9.80 4.15
CA ALA A 23 -8.80 -9.01 3.81
C ALA A 23 -8.29 -8.20 5.00
N VAL A 24 -9.19 -7.61 5.78
CA VAL A 24 -8.83 -6.89 7.01
C VAL A 24 -8.23 -7.85 8.05
N ALA A 25 -8.76 -9.06 8.18
CA ALA A 25 -8.23 -10.07 9.09
C ALA A 25 -6.83 -10.53 8.67
N ALA A 26 -6.65 -10.92 7.40
CA ALA A 26 -5.36 -11.36 6.87
C ALA A 26 -4.28 -10.29 7.01
N LEU A 27 -4.62 -9.03 6.69
CA LEU A 27 -3.66 -7.94 6.77
C LEU A 27 -3.34 -7.55 8.23
N ARG A 28 -4.31 -7.65 9.14
CA ARG A 28 -4.07 -7.43 10.57
C ARG A 28 -3.04 -8.42 11.15
N GLU A 29 -3.10 -9.68 10.74
CA GLU A 29 -2.12 -10.68 11.15
C GLU A 29 -0.72 -10.35 10.60
N LYS A 30 -0.62 -9.97 9.32
CA LYS A 30 0.67 -9.57 8.72
C LYS A 30 1.28 -8.31 9.35
N LEU A 31 0.45 -7.39 9.83
CA LEU A 31 0.87 -6.15 10.47
C LEU A 31 1.07 -6.27 11.99
N ALA A 32 0.90 -7.46 12.58
CA ALA A 32 0.98 -7.62 14.04
C ALA A 32 2.37 -7.24 14.59
N ASP A 33 3.44 -7.66 13.91
CA ASP A 33 4.81 -7.33 14.32
C ASP A 33 5.10 -5.82 14.17
N GLU A 34 4.61 -5.20 13.10
CA GLU A 34 4.71 -3.75 12.90
C GLU A 34 3.93 -2.99 13.99
N ALA A 35 2.74 -3.47 14.36
CA ALA A 35 1.95 -2.92 15.45
C ALA A 35 2.72 -2.94 16.77
N ALA A 36 3.38 -4.05 17.06
CA ALA A 36 4.17 -4.24 18.28
C ALA A 36 5.42 -3.35 18.31
N ALA A 37 6.07 -3.15 17.15
CA ALA A 37 7.27 -2.31 17.02
C ALA A 37 6.98 -0.80 16.86
N SER A 38 5.69 -0.41 16.80
CA SER A 38 5.31 0.98 16.52
C SER A 38 5.69 1.94 17.65
N THR A 39 6.53 2.93 17.32
CA THR A 39 6.91 4.02 18.25
C THR A 39 5.72 4.90 18.64
N LYS A 40 4.75 5.11 17.73
CA LYS A 40 3.49 5.81 18.02
C LYS A 40 2.66 5.04 19.03
N ALA A 41 2.54 3.71 18.87
CA ALA A 41 1.83 2.87 19.83
C ALA A 41 2.48 2.93 21.20
N ALA A 42 3.81 2.82 21.27
CA ALA A 42 4.56 2.93 22.53
C ALA A 42 4.36 4.28 23.22
N ALA A 43 4.34 5.38 22.47
CA ALA A 43 4.07 6.72 23.01
C ALA A 43 2.65 6.83 23.60
N TRP A 44 1.63 6.30 22.93
CA TRP A 44 0.25 6.29 23.44
C TRP A 44 0.08 5.39 24.66
N ILE A 45 0.73 4.23 24.69
CA ILE A 45 0.75 3.33 25.85
C ILE A 45 1.36 4.05 27.05
N SER A 46 2.47 4.77 26.83
CA SER A 46 3.13 5.56 27.88
C SER A 46 2.23 6.72 28.38
N ALA A 47 1.34 7.22 27.53
CA ALA A 47 0.31 8.21 27.88
C ALA A 47 -0.96 7.60 28.50
N GLY A 48 -1.01 6.29 28.75
CA GLY A 48 -2.12 5.60 29.43
C GLY A 48 -3.17 4.95 28.52
N VAL A 49 -2.97 4.93 27.20
CA VAL A 49 -3.86 4.21 26.27
C VAL A 49 -3.66 2.70 26.41
N PRO A 50 -4.73 1.87 26.51
CA PRO A 50 -4.59 0.42 26.55
C PRO A 50 -3.82 -0.11 25.34
N ALA A 51 -2.83 -0.99 25.59
CA ALA A 51 -1.98 -1.53 24.53
C ALA A 51 -2.74 -2.15 23.34
N PRO A 52 -3.82 -2.93 23.53
CA PRO A 52 -4.59 -3.46 22.41
C PRO A 52 -5.22 -2.38 21.54
N LEU A 53 -5.63 -1.24 22.12
CA LEU A 53 -6.20 -0.13 21.39
C LEU A 53 -5.10 0.66 20.65
N ALA A 54 -4.00 0.98 21.34
CA ALA A 54 -2.88 1.71 20.76
C ALA A 54 -2.29 0.98 19.53
N GLN A 55 -2.08 -0.33 19.64
CA GLN A 55 -1.59 -1.16 18.55
C GLN A 55 -2.59 -1.24 17.38
N ARG A 56 -3.88 -1.41 17.68
CA ARG A 56 -4.94 -1.43 16.64
C ARG A 56 -5.02 -0.12 15.86
N VAL A 57 -4.91 1.01 16.55
CA VAL A 57 -4.92 2.34 15.91
C VAL A 57 -3.64 2.57 15.13
N ALA A 58 -2.49 2.11 15.63
CA ALA A 58 -1.21 2.29 14.97
C ALA A 58 -1.14 1.64 13.57
N ILE A 59 -1.84 0.53 13.35
CA ILE A 59 -1.90 -0.15 12.04
C ILE A 59 -3.10 0.25 11.18
N ALA A 60 -3.97 1.15 11.66
CA ALA A 60 -5.21 1.47 10.96
C ALA A 60 -4.96 2.05 9.55
N GLU A 61 -3.90 2.83 9.38
CA GLU A 61 -3.49 3.34 8.07
C GLU A 61 -3.05 2.21 7.12
N GLY A 62 -2.29 1.23 7.64
CA GLY A 62 -1.88 0.04 6.89
C GLY A 62 -3.07 -0.82 6.46
N LEU A 63 -4.13 -0.89 7.28
CA LEU A 63 -5.35 -1.63 6.96
C LEU A 63 -6.12 -1.08 5.76
N TYR A 64 -5.84 0.14 5.29
CA TYR A 64 -6.48 0.69 4.09
C TYR A 64 -6.19 -0.17 2.84
N ALA A 65 -5.02 -0.82 2.79
CA ALA A 65 -4.67 -1.74 1.70
C ALA A 65 -5.59 -2.97 1.63
N ALA A 66 -6.29 -3.33 2.71
CA ALA A 66 -7.26 -4.43 2.70
C ALA A 66 -8.40 -4.17 1.71
N LEU A 67 -8.76 -2.90 1.46
CA LEU A 67 -9.78 -2.55 0.47
C LEU A 67 -9.33 -2.91 -0.94
N ASP A 68 -8.11 -2.54 -1.30
CA ASP A 68 -7.53 -2.85 -2.60
C ASP A 68 -7.28 -4.36 -2.77
N ILE A 69 -6.77 -5.04 -1.72
CA ILE A 69 -6.57 -6.50 -1.71
C ILE A 69 -7.88 -7.25 -1.96
N ALA A 70 -8.96 -6.86 -1.29
CA ALA A 70 -10.26 -7.51 -1.48
C ALA A 70 -10.84 -7.28 -2.89
N GLU A 71 -10.64 -6.09 -3.47
CA GLU A 71 -11.02 -5.84 -4.87
C GLU A 71 -10.23 -6.70 -5.84
N VAL A 72 -8.92 -6.75 -5.66
CA VAL A 72 -8.01 -7.53 -6.51
C VAL A 72 -8.35 -9.01 -6.45
N ALA A 73 -8.48 -9.57 -5.24
CA ALA A 73 -8.79 -10.98 -5.01
C ALA A 73 -10.07 -11.41 -5.74
N GLU A 74 -11.13 -10.61 -5.67
CA GLU A 74 -12.35 -10.88 -6.41
C GLU A 74 -12.16 -10.73 -7.92
N SER A 75 -11.46 -9.69 -8.38
CA SER A 75 -11.28 -9.42 -9.82
C SER A 75 -10.47 -10.50 -10.53
N VAL A 76 -9.51 -11.13 -9.85
CA VAL A 76 -8.65 -12.19 -10.39
C VAL A 76 -9.04 -13.59 -9.90
N GLN A 77 -10.13 -13.70 -9.12
CA GLN A 77 -10.65 -14.96 -8.57
C GLN A 77 -9.58 -15.77 -7.80
N ARG A 78 -8.79 -15.07 -6.98
CA ARG A 78 -7.70 -15.66 -6.17
C ARG A 78 -7.93 -15.46 -4.68
N SER A 79 -7.21 -16.23 -3.87
CA SER A 79 -7.36 -16.16 -2.42
C SER A 79 -6.85 -14.83 -1.88
N VAL A 80 -7.52 -14.29 -0.86
CA VAL A 80 -7.09 -13.06 -0.17
C VAL A 80 -5.67 -13.17 0.38
N VAL A 81 -5.29 -14.35 0.87
CA VAL A 81 -3.95 -14.61 1.41
C VAL A 81 -2.90 -14.46 0.33
N GLU A 82 -3.08 -15.12 -0.81
CA GLU A 82 -2.16 -15.03 -1.96
C GLU A 82 -2.03 -13.59 -2.48
N VAL A 83 -3.15 -12.87 -2.63
CA VAL A 83 -3.13 -11.47 -3.05
C VAL A 83 -2.41 -10.59 -2.03
N THR A 84 -2.60 -10.85 -0.73
CA THR A 84 -1.90 -10.13 0.34
C THR A 84 -0.39 -10.34 0.25
N GLU A 85 0.06 -11.57 -0.03
CA GLU A 85 1.48 -11.89 -0.19
C GLU A 85 2.10 -11.22 -1.42
N VAL A 86 1.40 -11.23 -2.56
CA VAL A 86 1.86 -10.50 -3.75
C VAL A 86 1.89 -9.00 -3.49
N HIS A 87 0.83 -8.43 -2.90
CA HIS A 87 0.75 -7.01 -2.58
C HIS A 87 1.87 -6.55 -1.65
N ALA A 88 2.17 -7.34 -0.60
CA ALA A 88 3.30 -7.09 0.30
C ALA A 88 4.66 -7.25 -0.40
N GLY A 89 4.79 -8.26 -1.26
CA GLY A 89 6.00 -8.52 -2.04
C GLY A 89 6.35 -7.38 -3.00
N VAL A 90 5.33 -6.79 -3.66
CA VAL A 90 5.48 -5.58 -4.49
C VAL A 90 5.95 -4.40 -3.64
N ALA A 91 5.31 -4.16 -2.48
CA ALA A 91 5.72 -3.09 -1.57
C ALA A 91 7.17 -3.22 -1.11
N ALA A 92 7.61 -4.43 -0.78
CA ALA A 92 8.97 -4.68 -0.31
C ALA A 92 10.01 -4.40 -1.40
N ARG A 93 9.79 -4.89 -2.64
CA ARG A 93 10.71 -4.72 -3.77
C ARG A 93 10.90 -3.28 -4.22
N LEU A 94 9.88 -2.45 -4.00
CA LEU A 94 9.86 -1.03 -4.36
C LEU A 94 9.96 -0.10 -3.15
N ALA A 95 10.23 -0.62 -1.95
CA ALA A 95 10.30 0.14 -0.70
C ALA A 95 9.12 1.15 -0.53
N LEU A 96 7.90 0.76 -0.91
CA LEU A 96 6.75 1.68 -1.00
C LEU A 96 6.35 2.28 0.36
N SER A 97 6.65 1.60 1.47
CA SER A 97 6.45 2.14 2.81
C SER A 97 7.27 3.40 3.06
N ARG A 98 8.51 3.48 2.56
CA ARG A 98 9.36 4.67 2.67
C ARG A 98 8.82 5.81 1.82
N LEU A 99 8.38 5.52 0.61
CA LEU A 99 7.76 6.52 -0.28
C LEU A 99 6.47 7.07 0.35
N ARG A 100 5.66 6.21 0.98
CA ARG A 100 4.48 6.62 1.73
C ARG A 100 4.83 7.55 2.88
N GLN A 101 5.85 7.22 3.68
CA GLN A 101 6.32 8.10 4.76
C GLN A 101 6.78 9.47 4.25
N GLN A 102 7.41 9.54 3.07
CA GLN A 102 7.81 10.81 2.46
C GLN A 102 6.61 11.64 2.01
N ILE A 103 5.60 11.01 1.40
CA ILE A 103 4.32 11.67 1.08
C ILE A 103 3.67 12.19 2.36
N ASP A 104 3.57 11.35 3.40
CA ASP A 104 2.99 11.70 4.69
C ASP A 104 3.80 12.77 5.45
N GLY A 105 5.08 12.93 5.13
CA GLY A 105 5.97 13.97 5.66
C GLY A 105 5.88 15.32 4.93
N LEU A 106 5.23 15.39 3.75
CA LEU A 106 5.11 16.65 3.00
C LEU A 106 4.41 17.74 3.83
N PRO A 107 4.89 18.99 3.76
CA PRO A 107 4.22 20.13 4.37
C PRO A 107 2.87 20.38 3.69
N ALA A 108 1.83 20.58 4.49
CA ALA A 108 0.48 20.88 4.03
C ALA A 108 0.03 22.24 4.61
N GLY A 109 0.72 23.31 4.22
CA GLY A 109 0.48 24.67 4.72
C GLY A 109 -0.75 25.35 4.11
N SER A 110 -1.30 24.81 3.02
CA SER A 110 -2.53 25.29 2.37
C SER A 110 -3.51 24.16 2.07
N HIS A 111 -4.76 24.52 1.84
CA HIS A 111 -5.82 23.57 1.43
C HIS A 111 -5.41 22.75 0.18
N TRP A 112 -4.85 23.42 -0.83
CA TRP A 112 -4.41 22.76 -2.07
C TRP A 112 -3.21 21.82 -1.85
N GLN A 113 -2.29 22.18 -0.96
CA GLN A 113 -1.18 21.29 -0.61
C GLN A 113 -1.67 20.02 0.12
N ALA A 114 -2.66 20.17 1.01
CA ALA A 114 -3.29 19.01 1.66
C ALA A 114 -3.99 18.09 0.65
N LEU A 115 -4.72 18.66 -0.32
CA LEU A 115 -5.35 17.89 -1.39
C LEU A 115 -4.32 17.17 -2.27
N ALA A 116 -3.23 17.85 -2.64
CA ALA A 116 -2.21 17.25 -3.50
C ALA A 116 -1.46 16.11 -2.78
N LYS A 117 -1.17 16.27 -1.48
CA LYS A 117 -0.61 15.20 -0.65
C LYS A 117 -1.54 13.99 -0.57
N ALA A 118 -2.84 14.21 -0.38
CA ALA A 118 -3.83 13.14 -0.38
C ALA A 118 -3.88 12.43 -1.75
N ALA A 119 -3.83 13.19 -2.85
CA ALA A 119 -3.79 12.64 -4.20
C ALA A 119 -2.56 11.77 -4.45
N LEU A 120 -1.36 12.19 -4.01
CA LEU A 120 -0.15 11.36 -4.10
C LEU A 120 -0.29 10.05 -3.33
N GLY A 121 -0.88 10.10 -2.12
CA GLY A 121 -1.13 8.89 -1.32
C GLY A 121 -2.11 7.92 -2.00
N ASP A 122 -3.16 8.46 -2.63
CA ASP A 122 -4.13 7.68 -3.40
C ASP A 122 -3.52 7.10 -4.69
N ASP A 123 -2.68 7.86 -5.39
CA ASP A 123 -1.97 7.43 -6.59
C ASP A 123 -0.97 6.31 -6.27
N LEU A 124 -0.23 6.42 -5.16
CA LEU A 124 0.68 5.37 -4.69
C LEU A 124 -0.06 4.05 -4.41
N ALA A 125 -1.19 4.12 -3.70
CA ALA A 125 -2.03 2.94 -3.44
C ALA A 125 -2.57 2.34 -4.75
N GLY A 126 -3.00 3.20 -5.69
CA GLY A 126 -3.46 2.78 -7.01
C GLY A 126 -2.37 2.06 -7.81
N LEU A 127 -1.14 2.56 -7.79
CA LEU A 127 0.01 1.96 -8.46
C LEU A 127 0.38 0.61 -7.87
N GLN A 128 0.49 0.50 -6.54
CA GLN A 128 0.79 -0.78 -5.88
C GLN A 128 -0.23 -1.86 -6.28
N ARG A 129 -1.52 -1.48 -6.30
CA ARG A 129 -2.58 -2.38 -6.72
C ARG A 129 -2.46 -2.80 -8.19
N SER A 130 -2.22 -1.87 -9.11
CA SER A 130 -2.06 -2.19 -10.53
C SER A 130 -0.87 -3.12 -10.77
N ILE A 131 0.27 -2.85 -10.12
CA ILE A 131 1.45 -3.72 -10.21
C ILE A 131 1.13 -5.11 -9.64
N ALA A 132 0.43 -5.20 -8.50
CA ALA A 132 0.01 -6.49 -7.93
C ALA A 132 -0.92 -7.26 -8.89
N LEU A 133 -1.82 -6.58 -9.61
CA LEU A 133 -2.64 -7.20 -10.65
C LEU A 133 -1.80 -7.76 -11.80
N GLU A 134 -0.80 -7.02 -12.27
CA GLU A 134 0.10 -7.49 -13.35
C GLU A 134 0.98 -8.67 -12.93
N VAL A 135 1.34 -8.75 -11.63
CA VAL A 135 1.98 -9.94 -11.05
C VAL A 135 1.02 -11.12 -11.08
N LEU A 136 -0.21 -10.96 -10.55
CA LEU A 136 -1.22 -12.03 -10.44
C LEU A 136 -1.74 -12.52 -11.80
N ARG A 137 -1.72 -11.68 -12.83
CA ARG A 137 -2.06 -12.04 -14.22
C ARG A 137 -0.91 -12.75 -14.94
N GLY A 138 0.31 -12.65 -14.42
CA GLY A 138 1.52 -13.16 -15.05
C GLY A 138 1.64 -14.68 -15.11
N GLY A 139 0.85 -15.41 -14.31
CA GLY A 139 0.82 -16.87 -14.34
C GLY A 139 0.41 -17.50 -13.01
N ASP A 140 0.56 -18.81 -12.93
CA ASP A 140 0.25 -19.60 -11.73
C ASP A 140 1.51 -19.86 -10.90
N GLY A 141 1.32 -20.37 -9.68
CA GLY A 141 2.41 -20.72 -8.77
C GLY A 141 2.26 -20.05 -7.40
N SER A 142 3.31 -20.13 -6.59
CA SER A 142 3.36 -19.38 -5.33
C SER A 142 3.50 -17.87 -5.58
N ALA A 143 3.07 -17.04 -4.62
CA ALA A 143 3.27 -15.60 -4.66
C ALA A 143 4.73 -15.21 -4.94
N GLY A 144 5.69 -15.92 -4.34
CA GLY A 144 7.12 -15.73 -4.56
C GLY A 144 7.56 -15.98 -6.01
N GLN A 145 7.07 -17.06 -6.64
CA GLN A 145 7.37 -17.37 -8.04
C GLN A 145 6.80 -16.31 -8.98
N MET A 146 5.53 -15.95 -8.82
CA MET A 146 4.90 -14.92 -9.64
C MET A 146 5.64 -13.57 -9.57
N LEU A 147 6.11 -13.21 -8.37
CA LEU A 147 6.90 -12.00 -8.17
C LEU A 147 8.25 -12.07 -8.91
N VAL A 148 8.98 -13.19 -8.80
CA VAL A 148 10.25 -13.39 -9.52
C VAL A 148 10.06 -13.34 -11.03
N ASP A 149 8.99 -13.96 -11.54
CA ASP A 149 8.68 -13.95 -12.98
C ASP A 149 8.31 -12.55 -13.47
N TRP A 150 7.56 -11.79 -12.66
CA TRP A 150 7.29 -10.38 -12.93
C TRP A 150 8.56 -9.52 -12.90
N GLU A 151 9.48 -9.75 -11.95
CA GLU A 151 10.77 -9.07 -11.90
C GLU A 151 11.59 -9.34 -13.16
N GLY A 152 11.65 -10.60 -13.61
CA GLY A 152 12.35 -10.97 -14.84
C GLY A 152 11.80 -10.27 -16.07
N ARG A 153 10.47 -10.20 -16.21
CA ARG A 153 9.80 -9.49 -17.31
C ARG A 153 10.00 -7.97 -17.28
N ASN A 154 10.18 -7.40 -16.08
CA ASN A 154 10.26 -5.96 -15.86
C ASN A 154 11.65 -5.46 -15.44
N ALA A 155 12.70 -6.28 -15.57
CA ALA A 155 14.01 -6.04 -14.94
C ALA A 155 14.56 -4.62 -15.17
N ILE A 156 14.52 -4.14 -16.42
CA ILE A 156 15.02 -2.80 -16.78
C ILE A 156 14.17 -1.70 -16.14
N ALA A 157 12.84 -1.81 -16.20
CA ALA A 157 11.94 -0.82 -15.61
C ALA A 157 12.06 -0.81 -14.08
N LEU A 158 12.17 -1.99 -13.47
CA LEU A 158 12.32 -2.17 -12.04
C LEU A 158 13.64 -1.57 -11.53
N GLU A 159 14.74 -1.82 -12.23
CA GLU A 159 16.05 -1.25 -11.87
C GLU A 159 16.05 0.29 -11.94
N ARG A 160 15.39 0.87 -12.95
CA ARG A 160 15.23 2.33 -13.04
C ARG A 160 14.39 2.88 -11.88
N ALA A 161 13.26 2.24 -11.59
CA ALA A 161 12.40 2.64 -10.47
C ALA A 161 13.15 2.55 -9.12
N GLN A 162 13.84 1.45 -8.86
CA GLN A 162 14.61 1.26 -7.63
C GLN A 162 15.74 2.29 -7.47
N ARG A 163 16.45 2.62 -8.56
CA ARG A 163 17.45 3.69 -8.54
C ARG A 163 16.85 5.05 -8.19
N LEU A 164 15.76 5.44 -8.87
CA LEU A 164 15.10 6.71 -8.58
C LEU A 164 14.60 6.77 -7.12
N LEU A 165 14.03 5.68 -6.62
CA LEU A 165 13.55 5.60 -5.24
C LEU A 165 14.70 5.67 -4.22
N ALA A 166 15.88 5.12 -4.55
CA ALA A 166 17.09 5.25 -3.75
C ALA A 166 17.64 6.69 -3.76
N GLU A 167 17.66 7.36 -4.91
CA GLU A 167 18.06 8.77 -5.01
C GLU A 167 17.12 9.69 -4.21
N LEU A 168 15.80 9.47 -4.33
CA LEU A 168 14.79 10.22 -3.59
C LEU A 168 14.89 9.95 -2.08
N SER A 169 15.28 8.74 -1.71
CA SER A 169 15.55 8.31 -0.34
C SER A 169 16.74 9.04 0.31
N ASP A 170 17.77 9.36 -0.47
CA ASP A 170 18.99 10.03 -0.01
C ASP A 170 18.91 11.56 -0.09
N ALA A 171 17.85 12.09 -0.70
CA ALA A 171 17.61 13.52 -0.80
C ALA A 171 17.39 14.15 0.59
N LYS A 172 18.07 15.27 0.85
CA LYS A 172 17.94 16.03 2.11
C LYS A 172 16.55 16.62 2.33
N ALA A 173 15.87 16.94 1.24
CA ALA A 173 14.50 17.43 1.23
C ALA A 173 13.78 16.81 0.03
N VAL A 174 12.58 16.28 0.29
CA VAL A 174 11.71 15.71 -0.74
C VAL A 174 10.54 16.66 -0.92
N ASP A 175 10.27 17.05 -2.17
CA ASP A 175 9.14 17.87 -2.53
C ASP A 175 8.10 17.11 -3.35
N LEU A 176 6.99 17.80 -3.63
CA LEU A 176 5.86 17.26 -4.37
C LEU A 176 6.22 16.86 -5.81
N ALA A 177 7.12 17.61 -6.47
CA ALA A 177 7.53 17.34 -7.84
C ALA A 177 8.37 16.06 -7.91
N MET A 178 9.32 15.90 -6.99
CA MET A 178 10.14 14.69 -6.87
C MET A 178 9.28 13.44 -6.67
N LEU A 179 8.30 13.51 -5.77
CA LEU A 179 7.36 12.40 -5.54
C LEU A 179 6.49 12.10 -6.75
N SER A 180 6.03 13.14 -7.46
CA SER A 180 5.25 12.97 -8.70
C SER A 180 6.05 12.25 -9.79
N VAL A 181 7.35 12.56 -9.91
CA VAL A 181 8.26 11.86 -10.84
C VAL A 181 8.42 10.40 -10.43
N ALA A 182 8.62 10.12 -9.13
CA ALA A 182 8.71 8.75 -8.64
C ALA A 182 7.45 7.93 -8.93
N LEU A 183 6.26 8.46 -8.67
CA LEU A 183 5.01 7.78 -9.00
C LEU A 183 4.84 7.56 -10.51
N ARG A 184 5.32 8.49 -11.35
CA ARG A 184 5.31 8.33 -12.79
C ARG A 184 6.23 7.20 -13.26
N GLU A 185 7.43 7.08 -12.69
CA GLU A 185 8.33 5.95 -13.01
C GLU A 185 7.72 4.61 -12.58
N LEU A 186 7.09 4.55 -11.40
CA LEU A 186 6.40 3.35 -10.93
C LEU A 186 5.23 2.93 -11.84
N ARG A 187 4.61 3.88 -12.56
CA ARG A 187 3.54 3.56 -13.53
C ARG A 187 4.01 2.73 -14.70
N SER A 188 5.32 2.71 -15.00
CA SER A 188 5.87 1.87 -16.07
C SER A 188 5.89 0.37 -15.73
N LEU A 189 5.61 0.02 -14.47
CA LEU A 189 5.58 -1.35 -13.95
C LEU A 189 4.15 -1.93 -13.85
N ALA A 190 3.15 -1.11 -14.15
CA ALA A 190 1.73 -1.34 -13.95
C ALA A 190 0.97 -1.55 -15.27
#